data_AF-A0A8D0GM71-F1
#
_entry.id   AF-A0A8D0GM71-F1
#
_cell.length_a   1.000
_cell.length_b   1.000
_cell.length_c   1.000
_cell.angle_alpha   90.00
_cell.angle_beta   90.00
_cell.angle_gamma   90.00
#
_symmetry.space_group_name_H-M   'P 1'
#
loop_
_entity.id
_entity.type
_entity.pdbx_description
1 polymer ?
#
loop_
_entity_poly.entity_id
_entity_poly.type
_entity_poly.pdbx_seq_one_letter_code
_entity_poly.pdbx_strand_id
1 'polypeptide(L)'
;DIVLNDLESLSVSPGDAVSIRCKASSSVGTSYLHWYQQKPGQAPKLLIYSTSTRASGVPDRFSGSGSGTDYTLAISQVESEDAGDYYCQKSNKPTTPSAKLPSPRAEQKRQREGL
;
A
#
# COMPACT_ATOMS: atom_id res chain seq x y z
N ASP A 1 -3.02 1.66 -18.38
CA ASP A 1 -1.92 1.57 -17.41
C ASP A 1 -2.42 1.86 -16.01
N ILE A 2 -1.76 1.33 -14.99
CA ILE A 2 -2.00 1.70 -13.61
C ILE A 2 -0.78 2.50 -13.18
N VAL A 3 -1.02 3.68 -12.61
CA VAL A 3 0.00 4.56 -12.07
C VAL A 3 -0.27 4.62 -10.57
N LEU A 4 0.70 4.21 -9.75
CA LEU A 4 0.67 4.62 -8.36
C LEU A 4 1.13 6.07 -8.35
N ASN A 5 0.30 6.94 -7.81
CA ASN A 5 0.84 8.21 -7.37
C ASN A 5 1.59 7.89 -6.09
N ASP A 6 2.90 8.18 -6.14
CA ASP A 6 3.81 8.04 -5.01
C ASP A 6 3.11 8.44 -3.71
N LEU A 7 3.24 7.60 -2.68
CA LEU A 7 3.47 8.21 -1.39
C LEU A 7 4.74 9.00 -1.63
N GLU A 8 4.66 10.34 -1.67
CA GLU A 8 5.83 11.09 -1.22
C GLU A 8 6.30 10.37 0.04
N SER A 9 7.56 9.95 0.04
CA SER A 9 8.15 9.09 1.07
C SER A 9 7.83 9.66 2.45
N LEU A 10 6.69 9.24 3.01
CA LEU A 10 6.19 9.78 4.25
C LEU A 10 6.96 9.03 5.33
N SER A 11 7.70 9.80 6.12
CA SER A 11 8.17 9.35 7.41
C SER A 11 6.94 9.14 8.29
N VAL A 12 6.38 7.92 8.27
CA VAL A 12 5.17 7.59 9.04
C VAL A 12 5.61 7.06 10.40
N SER A 13 5.14 7.68 11.48
CA SER A 13 5.43 7.21 12.83
C SER A 13 4.54 6.03 13.18
N PRO A 14 4.99 5.11 14.06
CA PRO A 14 4.11 4.06 14.57
C PRO A 14 2.87 4.68 15.23
N GLY A 15 1.69 4.16 14.89
CA GLY A 15 0.39 4.67 15.37
C GLY A 15 -0.25 5.74 14.47
N ASP A 16 0.47 6.31 13.52
CA ASP A 16 -0.12 7.22 12.53
C ASP A 16 -0.99 6.48 11.52
N ALA A 17 -1.93 7.20 10.92
CA ALA A 17 -2.69 6.70 9.78
C ALA A 17 -2.00 7.07 8.46
N VAL A 18 -1.99 6.14 7.50
CA VAL A 18 -1.49 6.40 6.14
C VAL A 18 -2.51 5.99 5.09
N SER A 19 -2.50 6.69 3.96
CA SER A 19 -3.32 6.37 2.78
C SER A 19 -2.45 6.25 1.54
N ILE A 20 -2.56 5.12 0.86
CA ILE A 20 -1.83 4.78 -0.37
C ILE A 20 -2.80 4.90 -1.53
N ARG A 21 -2.47 5.74 -2.54
CA ARG A 21 -3.34 5.97 -3.70
C ARG A 21 -2.88 5.18 -4.91
N CYS A 22 -3.85 4.64 -5.63
CA CYS A 22 -3.67 3.96 -6.90
C CYS A 22 -4.58 4.59 -7.94
N LYS A 23 -3.98 5.08 -9.03
CA LYS A 23 -4.69 5.74 -10.11
C LYS A 23 -4.59 4.93 -11.40
N ALA A 24 -5.71 4.46 -11.90
CA ALA A 24 -5.78 3.81 -13.20
C ALA A 24 -5.92 4.85 -14.31
N SER A 25 -5.28 4.60 -15.46
CA SER A 25 -5.42 5.46 -16.66
C SER A 25 -6.82 5.37 -17.29
N SER A 26 -7.60 4.35 -16.91
CA SER A 26 -8.97 4.14 -17.37
C SER A 26 -9.78 3.43 -16.30
N SER A 27 -11.11 3.56 -16.38
CA SER A 27 -12.02 2.96 -15.41
C SER A 27 -11.76 1.46 -15.24
N VAL A 28 -11.64 1.04 -13.98
CA VAL A 28 -11.48 -0.34 -13.57
C VAL A 28 -12.78 -0.75 -12.87
N GLY A 29 -13.31 -1.93 -13.19
CA GLY A 29 -14.41 -2.48 -12.40
C GLY A 29 -13.93 -2.81 -11.00
N THR A 30 -14.70 -2.49 -9.97
CA THR A 30 -14.32 -2.65 -8.56
C THR A 30 -13.96 -4.10 -8.21
N SER A 31 -14.55 -5.09 -8.86
CA SER A 31 -14.21 -6.51 -8.68
C SER A 31 -12.77 -6.88 -9.07
N TYR A 32 -12.09 -6.01 -9.82
CA TYR A 32 -10.82 -6.31 -10.48
C TYR A 32 -9.61 -5.67 -9.83
N LEU A 33 -9.77 -4.87 -8.77
CA LEU A 33 -8.64 -4.22 -8.10
C LEU A 33 -8.25 -4.92 -6.80
N HIS A 34 -6.96 -5.18 -6.67
CA HIS A 34 -6.34 -5.87 -5.55
C HIS A 34 -5.16 -5.07 -5.01
N TRP A 35 -4.93 -5.15 -3.70
CA TRP A 35 -3.80 -4.55 -2.99
C TRP A 35 -2.88 -5.63 -2.44
N TYR A 36 -1.58 -5.44 -2.63
CA TYR A 36 -0.55 -6.34 -2.14
C TYR A 36 0.51 -5.57 -1.36
N GLN A 37 1.13 -6.25 -0.39
CA GLN A 37 2.36 -5.83 0.27
C GLN A 37 3.46 -6.83 -0.04
N GLN A 38 4.64 -6.33 -0.39
CA GLN A 38 5.85 -7.12 -0.51
C GLN A 38 6.89 -6.65 0.50
N LYS A 39 7.34 -7.57 1.35
CA LYS A 39 8.48 -7.32 2.25
C LYS A 39 9.78 -7.74 1.55
N PRO A 40 10.94 -7.14 1.90
CA PRO A 40 12.22 -7.54 1.32
C PRO A 40 12.45 -9.05 1.43
N GLY A 41 12.73 -9.70 0.31
CA GLY A 41 12.96 -11.16 0.24
C GLY A 41 11.71 -12.04 0.38
N GLN A 42 10.51 -11.46 0.42
CA GLN A 42 9.25 -12.19 0.51
C GLN A 42 8.43 -12.08 -0.78
N ALA A 43 7.54 -13.05 -1.00
CA ALA A 43 6.54 -12.97 -2.06
C ALA A 43 5.47 -11.92 -1.71
N PRO A 44 4.84 -11.27 -2.71
CA PRO A 44 3.71 -10.37 -2.47
C PRO A 44 2.56 -11.06 -1.74
N LYS A 45 2.12 -10.47 -0.62
CA LYS A 45 0.98 -10.92 0.17
C LYS A 45 -0.25 -10.07 -0.18
N LEU A 46 -1.37 -10.73 -0.44
CA LEU A 46 -2.65 -10.06 -0.68
C LEU A 46 -3.16 -9.40 0.61
N LEU A 47 -3.54 -8.12 0.52
CA LEU A 47 -4.13 -7.35 1.61
C LEU A 47 -5.64 -7.18 1.42
N ILE A 48 -6.03 -6.58 0.29
CA ILE A 48 -7.43 -6.29 -0.06
C ILE A 48 -7.69 -6.81 -1.46
N TYR A 49 -8.84 -7.43 -1.69
CA TYR A 49 -9.31 -7.85 -3.00
C TYR A 49 -10.70 -7.27 -3.29
N SER A 50 -11.04 -7.19 -4.58
CA SER A 50 -12.29 -6.60 -5.05
C SER A 50 -12.53 -5.22 -4.42
N THR A 51 -11.48 -4.38 -4.46
CA THR A 51 -11.41 -3.00 -3.96
C THR A 51 -11.47 -2.82 -2.44
N SER A 52 -12.34 -3.53 -1.72
CA SER A 52 -12.62 -3.26 -0.29
C SER A 52 -12.65 -4.50 0.59
N THR A 53 -12.58 -5.70 0.01
CA THR A 53 -12.69 -6.94 0.79
C THR A 53 -11.33 -7.33 1.35
N ARG A 54 -11.21 -7.36 2.67
CA ARG A 54 -9.95 -7.71 3.33
C ARG A 54 -9.68 -9.22 3.24
N ALA A 55 -8.47 -9.59 2.88
CA ALA A 55 -8.06 -11.00 2.84
C ALA A 55 -7.95 -11.59 4.26
N SER A 56 -8.08 -12.91 4.37
CA SER A 56 -7.97 -13.61 5.66
C SER A 56 -6.58 -13.40 6.29
N GLY A 57 -6.54 -13.17 7.61
CA GLY A 57 -5.30 -12.93 8.36
C GLY A 57 -4.64 -11.57 8.10
N VAL A 58 -5.37 -10.62 7.49
CA VAL A 58 -4.95 -9.22 7.39
C VAL A 58 -5.56 -8.42 8.55
N PRO A 59 -4.77 -7.63 9.31
CA PRO A 59 -5.24 -6.85 10.44
C PRO A 59 -6.38 -5.88 10.09
N ASP A 60 -7.21 -5.57 11.07
CA ASP A 60 -8.41 -4.78 10.85
C ASP A 60 -8.17 -3.30 10.54
N ARG A 61 -7.00 -2.79 10.94
CA ARG A 61 -6.45 -1.49 10.56
C ARG A 61 -6.31 -1.26 9.04
N PHE A 62 -6.34 -2.32 8.22
CA PHE A 62 -6.31 -2.21 6.76
C PHE A 62 -7.72 -2.09 6.17
N SER A 63 -7.91 -1.11 5.29
CA SER A 63 -9.14 -0.91 4.53
C SER A 63 -8.85 -0.46 3.10
N GLY A 64 -9.68 -0.90 2.16
CA GLY A 64 -9.60 -0.46 0.76
C GLY A 64 -10.87 0.24 0.31
N SER A 65 -10.72 1.23 -0.56
CA SER A 65 -11.83 2.02 -1.12
C SER A 65 -11.50 2.50 -2.53
N GLY A 66 -12.51 2.99 -3.25
CA GLY A 66 -12.34 3.59 -4.57
C GLY A 66 -13.32 3.09 -5.62
N SER A 67 -13.31 3.76 -6.76
CA SER A 67 -14.09 3.40 -7.93
C SER A 67 -13.59 4.15 -9.17
N GLY A 68 -13.98 3.67 -10.36
CA GLY A 68 -13.55 4.30 -11.60
C GLY A 68 -12.04 4.21 -11.77
N THR A 69 -11.36 5.34 -11.63
CA THR A 69 -9.90 5.48 -11.78
C THR A 69 -9.13 5.64 -10.49
N ASP A 70 -9.80 5.91 -9.36
CA ASP A 70 -9.11 6.35 -8.14
C ASP A 70 -9.42 5.38 -6.98
N TYR A 71 -8.36 4.78 -6.46
CA TYR A 71 -8.40 3.75 -5.42
C TYR A 71 -7.46 4.11 -4.29
N THR A 72 -7.84 3.72 -3.07
CA THR A 72 -7.07 4.00 -1.86
C THR A 72 -7.00 2.77 -0.98
N LEU A 73 -5.81 2.50 -0.42
CA LEU A 73 -5.60 1.62 0.72
C LEU A 73 -5.28 2.50 1.93
N ALA A 74 -6.02 2.35 3.01
CA ALA A 74 -5.76 3.04 4.26
C ALA A 74 -5.30 2.06 5.34
N ILE A 75 -4.30 2.47 6.12
CA ILE A 75 -3.83 1.81 7.32
C ILE A 75 -4.08 2.79 8.46
N SER A 76 -4.99 2.49 9.37
CA SER A 76 -5.40 3.44 10.41
C SER A 76 -4.38 3.61 11.53
N GLN A 77 -3.53 2.61 11.75
CA GLN A 77 -2.50 2.59 12.79
C GLN A 77 -1.28 1.83 12.27
N VAL A 78 -0.30 2.54 11.74
CA VAL A 78 0.90 1.93 11.15
C VAL A 78 1.75 1.26 12.23
N GLU A 79 2.16 0.04 11.95
CA GLU A 79 3.09 -0.74 12.78
C GLU A 79 4.44 -0.95 12.07
N SER A 80 5.47 -1.34 12.82
CA SER A 80 6.80 -1.60 12.24
C SER A 80 6.78 -2.71 11.17
N GLU A 81 5.81 -3.62 11.25
CA GLU A 81 5.62 -4.71 10.30
C GLU A 81 4.93 -4.28 9.00
N ASP A 82 4.36 -3.07 8.95
CA ASP A 82 3.69 -2.55 7.76
C ASP A 82 4.70 -2.00 6.75
N ALA A 83 5.99 -1.92 7.12
CA ALA A 83 7.09 -1.57 6.23
C ALA A 83 7.17 -2.52 5.03
N GLY A 84 7.23 -1.97 3.82
CA GLY A 84 7.32 -2.75 2.60
C GLY A 84 6.91 -1.96 1.35
N ASP A 85 6.98 -2.65 0.22
CA ASP A 85 6.49 -2.13 -1.05
C ASP A 85 5.01 -2.50 -1.21
N TYR A 86 4.20 -1.55 -1.64
CA TYR A 86 2.76 -1.71 -1.82
C TYR A 86 2.40 -1.60 -3.30
N TYR A 87 1.50 -2.48 -3.73
CA TYR A 87 1.11 -2.61 -5.13
C TYR A 87 -0.40 -2.63 -5.23
N CYS A 88 -0.94 -1.90 -6.20
CA CYS A 88 -2.30 -2.16 -6.67
C CYS A 88 -2.24 -2.88 -8.02
N GLN A 89 -3.11 -3.87 -8.19
CA GLN A 89 -3.17 -4.66 -9.42
C GLN A 89 -4.60 -4.69 -9.94
N LYS A 90 -4.74 -4.48 -11.25
CA LYS A 90 -5.95 -4.84 -12.00
C LYS A 90 -5.82 -6.28 -12.48
N SER A 91 -6.81 -7.13 -12.18
CA SER A 91 -6.86 -8.51 -12.66
C SER A 91 -6.54 -8.60 -14.15
N ASN A 92 -5.60 -9.48 -14.51
CA ASN A 92 -5.16 -9.79 -15.88
C ASN A 92 -4.22 -8.77 -16.56
N LYS A 93 -3.58 -7.85 -15.83
CA LYS A 93 -2.50 -7.00 -16.37
C LYS A 93 -1.26 -7.07 -15.47
N PRO A 94 -0.05 -7.31 -16.04
CA PRO A 94 1.18 -7.04 -15.33
C PRO A 94 1.35 -5.52 -15.33
N THR A 95 1.27 -4.87 -14.17
CA THR A 95 1.67 -3.46 -14.06
C THR A 95 2.48 -3.24 -12.80
N THR A 96 3.69 -2.74 -13.02
CA THR A 96 4.65 -2.28 -12.03
C THR A 96 4.56 -0.76 -12.00
N PRO A 97 3.79 -0.24 -11.04
CA PRO A 97 4.35 0.75 -10.13
C PRO A 97 4.20 0.26 -8.68
N SER A 98 5.15 0.61 -7.82
CA SER A 98 5.15 0.29 -6.39
C SER A 98 5.21 1.57 -5.56
N ALA A 99 4.40 1.67 -4.51
CA ALA A 99 4.53 2.72 -3.51
C ALA A 99 5.32 2.16 -2.34
N LYS A 100 6.39 2.83 -1.92
CA LYS A 100 7.26 2.33 -0.85
C LYS A 100 6.85 2.94 0.48
N LEU A 101 6.46 2.11 1.44
CA LEU A 101 6.25 2.55 2.82
C LEU A 101 7.54 2.24 3.61
N PRO A 102 8.35 3.26 3.97
CA PRO A 102 9.58 3.03 4.74
C PRO A 102 9.26 2.46 6.11
N SER A 103 10.20 1.69 6.66
CA SER A 103 10.04 1.17 8.03
C SER A 103 10.11 2.32 9.03
N PRO A 104 9.12 2.46 9.94
CA PRO A 104 9.16 3.47 10.99
C PRO A 104 10.43 3.42 11.84
N ARG A 105 11.10 2.26 11.89
CA ARG A 105 12.31 2.03 12.71
C ARG A 105 13.62 2.39 11.98
N ALA A 106 13.63 2.43 10.66
CA ALA A 106 14.87 2.62 9.88
C ALA A 106 15.24 4.10 9.69
N GLU A 107 14.25 5.01 9.70
CA GLU A 107 14.51 6.44 9.47
C GLU A 107 15.03 7.15 10.72
N GLN A 108 14.66 6.66 11.91
CA GLN A 108 15.14 7.22 13.18
C GLN A 108 16.64 6.94 13.44
N LYS A 109 17.21 5.88 12.83
CA LYS A 109 18.65 5.60 12.94
C LYS A 109 19.50 6.49 12.02
N ARG A 110 18.96 6.95 10.88
CA ARG A 110 19.66 7.91 10.01
C ARG A 110 19.66 9.34 10.56
N GLN A 111 18.67 9.71 11.37
CA GLN A 111 18.62 11.04 12.00
C GLN A 111 19.45 11.17 13.29
N ARG A 112 19.87 10.05 13.91
CA ARG A 112 20.69 10.05 15.14
C ARG A 112 22.20 9.87 14.93
N GLU A 113 22.65 9.60 13.71
CA GLU A 113 24.08 9.49 13.36
C GLU A 113 24.63 10.80 12.75
N GLY A 114 23.88 11.89 12.84
CA GLY A 114 24.23 13.24 12.38
C GLY A 114 24.33 14.30 13.48
N LEU A 115 24.61 13.89 14.73
CA LEU A 115 25.05 14.80 15.80
C LEU A 115 26.38 14.31 16.37
#